data_AF-A0A226MQ05-F1
#
_entry.id   AF-A0A226MQ05-F1
#
_cell.length_a   1.000
_cell.length_b   1.000
_cell.length_c   1.000
_cell.angle_alpha   90.00
_cell.angle_beta   90.00
_cell.angle_gamma   90.00
#
_symmetry.space_group_name_H-M   'P 1'
#
loop_
_entity.id
_entity.type
_entity.pdbx_description
1 polymer ?
#
loop_
_entity_poly.entity_id
_entity_poly.type
_entity_poly.pdbx_seq_one_letter_code
_entity_poly.pdbx_strand_id
1 'polypeptide(L)' 'MEFHGNCKRIFQEDDLRQIFMLTVEVLQEFSRRENLNAQMSSVFQRYLALANQVLSWNFLPPNYILFVLGLLFQMSWVAF' A
#
# COMPACT_ATOMS: atom_id res chain seq x y z
N MET A 1 -11.12 -20.23 -17.47
CA MET A 1 -10.79 -18.83 -17.14
C MET A 1 -11.47 -18.32 -15.86
N GLU A 2 -12.57 -18.92 -15.39
CA GLU A 2 -13.31 -18.44 -14.19
C GLU A 2 -12.54 -18.58 -12.87
N PHE A 3 -11.78 -19.66 -12.68
CA PHE A 3 -10.99 -19.88 -11.45
C PHE A 3 -9.97 -18.76 -11.21
N HIS A 4 -9.22 -18.36 -12.24
CA HIS A 4 -8.26 -17.26 -12.15
C HIS A 4 -8.94 -15.93 -11.80
N GLY A 5 -10.12 -15.66 -12.36
CA GLY A 5 -10.92 -14.48 -12.02
C GLY A 5 -11.40 -14.51 -10.57
N ASN A 6 -11.86 -15.66 -10.08
CA ASN A 6 -12.31 -15.83 -8.70
C ASN A 6 -11.14 -15.69 -7.70
N CYS A 7 -9.99 -16.30 -7.98
CA CYS A 7 -8.78 -16.13 -7.16
C CYS A 7 -8.32 -14.67 -7.14
N LYS A 8 -8.31 -13.99 -8.29
CA LYS A 8 -7.93 -12.57 -8.37
C LYS A 8 -8.86 -11.69 -7.52
N ARG A 9 -10.16 -12.00 -7.51
CA ARG A 9 -11.15 -11.26 -6.72
C ARG A 9 -10.98 -11.51 -5.22
N ILE A 10 -10.84 -12.76 -4.79
CA ILE A 10 -10.60 -13.11 -3.37
C ILE A 10 -9.31 -12.45 -2.88
N PHE A 11 -8.22 -12.54 -3.65
CA PHE A 11 -6.97 -11.87 -3.33
C PHE A 11 -7.14 -10.35 -3.21
N GLN A 12 -7.91 -9.73 -4.11
CA GLN A 12 -8.17 -8.29 -4.06
C GLN A 12 -9.00 -7.87 -2.84
N GLU A 13 -10.00 -8.67 -2.46
CA GLU A 13 -10.93 -8.37 -1.36
C GLU A 13 -10.26 -8.57 0.02
N ASP A 14 -9.49 -9.65 0.20
CA ASP A 14 -8.97 -10.05 1.51
C ASP A 14 -7.47 -9.77 1.67
N ASP A 15 -6.65 -10.29 0.77
CA ASP A 15 -5.19 -10.33 0.95
C ASP A 15 -4.51 -9.00 0.56
N LEU A 16 -4.95 -8.38 -0.54
CA LEU A 16 -4.34 -7.16 -1.07
C LEU A 16 -4.50 -5.99 -0.10
N ARG A 17 -5.64 -5.91 0.58
CA ARG A 17 -5.85 -4.94 1.66
C ARG A 17 -4.89 -5.19 2.83
N GLN A 18 -4.70 -6.43 3.25
CA GLN A 18 -3.76 -6.77 4.34
C GLN A 18 -2.32 -6.44 3.96
N ILE A 19 -1.90 -6.78 2.75
CA ILE A 19 -0.59 -6.43 2.20
C ILE A 19 -0.42 -4.91 2.21
N PHE A 20 -1.43 -4.15 1.79
CA PHE A 20 -1.39 -2.70 1.83
C PHE A 20 -1.24 -2.15 3.25
N MET A 21 -2.05 -2.60 4.20
CA MET A 21 -2.01 -2.14 5.59
C MET A 21 -0.64 -2.42 6.23
N LEU A 22 -0.12 -3.64 6.09
CA LEU A 22 1.21 -4.01 6.59
C LEU A 22 2.32 -3.15 5.95
N THR A 23 2.21 -2.89 4.64
CA THR A 23 3.17 -2.05 3.93
C THR A 23 3.15 -0.61 4.46
N VAL A 24 1.97 -0.05 4.71
CA VAL A 24 1.81 1.30 5.27
C VAL A 24 2.33 1.36 6.70
N GLU A 25 2.03 0.38 7.55
CA GLU A 25 2.54 0.31 8.92
C GLU A 25 4.07 0.31 8.96
N VAL A 26 4.71 -0.47 8.10
CA VAL A 26 6.17 -0.48 7.98
C VAL A 26 6.69 0.88 7.53
N LEU A 27 6.09 1.49 6.50
CA LEU A 27 6.50 2.81 6.02
C LEU A 27 6.34 3.91 7.09
N GLN A 28 5.30 3.85 7.91
CA GLN A 28 5.08 4.74 9.04
C GLN A 28 6.14 4.54 10.13
N GLU A 29 6.50 3.30 10.43
CA GLU A 29 7.57 3.00 11.39
C GLU A 29 8.92 3.54 10.92
N PHE A 30 9.19 3.51 9.61
CA PHE A 30 10.37 4.17 9.03
C PHE A 30 10.28 5.69 9.08
N SER A 31 9.11 6.30 8.86
CA SER A 31 8.96 7.76 8.87
C SER A 31 9.13 8.38 10.26
N ARG A 32 8.89 7.61 11.33
CA ARG A 32 9.14 8.03 12.73
C ARG A 32 10.63 8.14 13.07
N ARG A 33 11.53 7.66 12.21
CA ARG A 33 12.98 7.65 12.45
C ARG A 33 13.62 8.82 11.71
N GLU A 34 14.40 9.63 12.43
CA GLU A 34 15.08 10.79 11.83
C GLU A 34 16.23 10.42 10.89
N ASN A 35 16.94 9.31 11.13
CA ASN A 35 18.10 8.90 10.34
C ASN A 35 18.04 7.42 9.98
N LEU A 36 17.99 7.14 8.67
CA LEU A 36 18.06 5.78 8.14
C LEU A 36 19.47 5.50 7.63
N ASN A 37 20.05 4.36 8.03
CA ASN A 37 21.28 3.87 7.43
C ASN A 37 21.00 3.33 6.01
N ALA A 38 22.06 3.09 5.22
CA ALA A 38 21.92 2.66 3.83
C ALA A 38 21.07 1.38 3.65
N GLN A 39 21.21 0.41 4.56
CA GLN A 39 20.42 -0.82 4.54
C GLN A 39 18.94 -0.53 4.81
N MET A 40 18.64 0.26 5.85
CA MET A 40 17.29 0.68 6.20
C MET A 40 16.63 1.48 5.08
N SER A 41 17.37 2.38 4.43
CA SER A 41 16.90 3.12 3.25
C SER A 41 16.57 2.19 2.08
N SER A 42 17.38 1.16 1.84
CA SER A 42 17.08 0.15 0.81
C SER A 42 15.80 -0.63 1.13
N VAL A 43 15.60 -1.01 2.40
CA VAL A 43 14.36 -1.67 2.84
C VAL A 43 13.17 -0.74 2.66
N PHE A 44 13.27 0.52 3.09
CA PHE A 44 12.22 1.53 2.93
C PHE A 44 11.81 1.69 1.46
N GLN A 45 12.78 1.82 0.55
CA GLN A 45 12.52 1.92 -0.89
C GLN A 45 11.77 0.71 -1.44
N ARG A 46 12.06 -0.50 -0.96
CA ARG A 46 11.35 -1.72 -1.38
C ARG A 46 9.90 -1.71 -0.90
N TYR A 47 9.63 -1.31 0.34
CA TYR A 47 8.26 -1.17 0.85
C TYR A 47 7.51 -0.04 0.15
N LEU A 48 8.19 1.05 -0.22
CA LEU A 48 7.58 2.14 -0.99
C LEU A 48 7.20 1.67 -2.41
N ALA A 49 8.07 0.90 -3.07
CA ALA A 49 7.78 0.29 -4.35
C ALA A 49 6.60 -0.70 -4.25
N LEU A 50 6.54 -1.48 -3.17
CA LEU A 50 5.42 -2.40 -2.91
C LEU A 50 4.10 -1.65 -2.72
N ALA A 51 4.09 -0.57 -1.92
CA ALA A 51 2.90 0.27 -1.76
C ALA A 51 2.43 0.81 -3.10
N ASN A 52 3.37 1.29 -3.93
CA ASN A 52 3.04 1.79 -5.26
C ASN A 52 2.47 0.70 -6.18
N GLN A 53 3.01 -0.52 -6.14
CA GLN A 53 2.47 -1.65 -6.91
C GLN A 53 1.05 -2.02 -6.47
N VAL A 54 0.78 -2.03 -5.16
CA VAL A 54 -0.55 -2.33 -4.63
C VAL A 54 -1.56 -1.24 -4.99
N LEU A 55 -1.16 0.03 -4.90
CA LEU A 55 -2.00 1.16 -5.32
C LEU A 55 -2.24 1.19 -6.83
N SER A 56 -1.26 0.75 -7.61
CA SER A 56 -1.35 0.62 -9.08
C SER A 56 -1.98 -0.70 -9.52
N TRP A 57 -2.47 -1.52 -8.59
CA TRP A 57 -3.14 -2.77 -8.94
C TRP A 57 -4.39 -2.45 -9.76
N ASN A 58 -4.56 -3.11 -10.91
CA ASN A 58 -5.75 -2.94 -11.74
C ASN A 58 -6.95 -3.64 -11.06
N PHE A 59 -7.59 -2.91 -10.15
CA PHE A 59 -8.81 -3.32 -9.46
C PHE A 59 -9.94 -3.48 -10.50
N LEU A 60 -10.64 -4.62 -10.45
CA LEU A 60 -11.93 -4.76 -11.13
C LEU A 60 -12.95 -3.79 -10.43
N PRO A 61 -13.89 -3.15 -11.17
CA PRO A 61 -14.43 -1.79 -10.89
C PRO A 61 -15.41 -1.69 -9.70
N PRO A 62 -15.86 -0.50 -9.18
CA PRO A 62 -15.48 0.91 -9.46
C PRO A 62 -15.36 1.89 -8.23
N ASN A 63 -15.14 1.47 -6.98
CA ASN A 63 -15.30 2.42 -5.82
C ASN A 63 -14.02 2.93 -5.12
N TYR A 64 -12.83 2.83 -5.72
CA TYR A 64 -11.57 3.04 -4.97
C TYR A 64 -10.92 4.43 -5.08
N ILE A 65 -11.39 5.31 -5.98
CA ILE A 65 -10.89 6.70 -6.06
C ILE A 65 -11.08 7.42 -4.71
N LEU A 66 -12.18 7.14 -4.01
CA LEU A 66 -12.46 7.69 -2.68
C LEU A 66 -11.52 7.15 -1.59
N PHE A 67 -11.10 5.87 -1.68
CA PHE A 67 -10.18 5.28 -0.71
C PHE A 67 -8.76 5.83 -0.85
N VAL A 68 -8.29 5.96 -2.10
CA VAL A 68 -6.97 6.55 -2.38
C VAL A 68 -6.92 8.02 -1.99
N LEU A 69 -7.97 8.81 -2.28
CA LEU A 69 -8.06 10.19 -1.82
C LEU A 69 -8.09 10.29 -0.30
N GLY A 70 -8.81 9.40 0.39
CA GLY A 70 -8.82 9.34 1.86
C GLY A 70 -7.44 9.05 2.45
N LEU A 71 -6.71 8.08 1.89
CA LEU A 71 -5.34 7.75 2.32
C LEU A 71 -4.35 8.88 2.07
N LEU A 72 -4.39 9.51 0.89
CA LEU A 72 -3.53 10.67 0.58
C LEU A 72 -3.84 11.87 1.49
N PHE A 73 -5.12 12.11 1.79
CA PHE A 73 -5.52 13.16 2.72
C PHE A 73 -5.00 12.85 4.13
N GLN A 74 -5.15 11.62 4.61
CA GLN A 74 -4.65 11.21 5.92
C GLN A 74 -3.12 11.30 6.04
N MET A 75 -2.39 10.97 4.96
CA MET A 75 -0.93 11.13 4.91
C MET A 75 -0.50 12.61 4.88
N SER A 76 -1.34 13.50 4.32
CA SER A 76 -1.08 14.95 4.32
C SER A 76 -1.33 15.60 5.69
N TRP A 77 -2.26 15.07 6.50
CA TRP A 77 -2.51 15.53 7.87
C TRP A 77 -1.47 15.05 8.89
N VAL A 78 -0.71 14.00 8.58
CA VAL A 78 0.43 13.55 9.40
C VAL A 78 1.69 14.39 9.13
N ALA A 79 1.67 15.22 8.09
CA ALA A 79 2.81 16.06 7.67
C ALA A 79 2.74 17.52 8.18
N PHE A 80 1.82 17.85 9.10
CA PHE A 80 1.72 19.16 9.77
C PHE A 80 1.71 19.02 11.29
#